data_AF-A0A6J4VIY7-F1
#
_entry.id   AF-A0A6J4VIY7-F1
#
_cell.length_a   1.000
_cell.length_b   1.000
_cell.length_c   1.000
_cell.angle_alpha   90.00
_cell.angle_beta   90.00
_cell.angle_gamma   90.00
#
_symmetry.space_group_name_H-M   'P 1'
#
loop_
_entity.id
_entity.type
_entity.pdbx_description
1 polymer ?
#
loop_
_entity_poly.entity_id
_entity_poly.type
_entity_poly.pdbx_seq_one_letter_code
_entity_poly.pdbx_strand_id
1 'polypeptide(L)'
;MNDHLLGRHAPGTNIETEHLLYGADSAPGLVAVEMAGPDRVRVYRRDGDSTLAEDDALEPWLLAARPEPWAALRSKPRIEPLDGLHPLRFLVTFPTWPAFLDAARAARDAGERMFRLRSPVEHYLTRTGRTLFKGMTFDDVRRLQLDIETTGFDPSRPESEVIIVALRAGTHEEFLVLEDSEAQLLDCLGEAIARLDPDVIEGHNLFNFDLPFLQERARRWGLSLPWGRDGSPVWIDERTSRFKAGPLTMPYTPAHIHGRHVVDTYQQIQRYDTGGKLSSYGLKNAIDELGLTRPDRSFVPGDQIALLWRTDRDRLLRY
;
A
#
# COMPACT_ATOMS: atom_id res chain seq x y z
N MET A 1 15.26 7.20 36.42
CA MET A 1 16.59 7.43 35.81
C MET A 1 16.63 6.65 34.51
N ASN A 2 16.34 7.33 33.41
CA ASN A 2 16.73 6.98 32.04
C ASN A 2 16.27 8.15 31.16
N ASP A 3 17.13 9.17 31.12
CA ASP A 3 17.08 10.27 30.16
C ASP A 3 17.61 9.75 28.82
N HIS A 4 16.71 9.43 27.89
CA HIS A 4 17.04 9.46 26.46
C HIS A 4 16.40 10.71 25.86
N LEU A 5 16.91 11.86 26.29
CA LEU A 5 16.62 13.16 25.68
C LEU A 5 17.50 13.32 24.46
N LEU A 6 16.84 13.52 23.31
CA LEU A 6 17.39 14.03 22.07
C LEU A 6 18.36 15.17 22.37
N GLY A 7 19.64 14.95 22.04
CA GLY A 7 20.69 15.93 22.21
C GLY A 7 20.37 17.20 21.42
N ARG A 8 20.42 18.34 22.10
CA ARG A 8 20.45 19.66 21.45
C ARG A 8 21.69 19.74 20.57
N HIS A 9 21.53 19.64 19.26
CA HIS A 9 22.62 19.84 18.32
C HIS A 9 22.93 21.34 18.18
N ALA A 10 24.20 21.70 18.40
CA ALA A 10 24.73 23.03 18.19
C ALA A 10 24.69 23.42 16.69
N PRO A 11 24.61 24.73 16.34
CA PRO A 11 24.60 25.15 14.94
C PRO A 11 25.95 24.84 14.30
N GLY A 12 25.97 23.82 13.42
CA GLY A 12 27.19 23.34 12.75
C GLY A 12 27.30 21.83 12.59
N THR A 13 26.31 21.03 13.00
CA THR A 13 26.31 19.59 12.69
C THR A 13 26.15 19.37 11.20
N ASN A 14 27.21 18.84 10.57
CA ASN A 14 27.15 18.24 9.24
C ASN A 14 26.07 17.16 9.28
N ILE A 15 24.87 17.46 8.78
CA ILE A 15 23.86 16.43 8.58
C ILE A 15 24.39 15.59 7.43
N GLU A 16 24.74 14.35 7.72
CA GLU A 16 25.24 13.42 6.72
C GLU A 16 24.19 13.28 5.60
N THR A 17 24.64 13.34 4.34
CA THR A 17 23.75 13.25 3.17
C THR A 17 22.90 11.98 3.22
N GLU A 18 23.44 10.90 3.80
CA GLU A 18 22.72 9.65 4.01
C GLU A 18 21.49 9.84 4.90
N HIS A 19 21.59 10.56 6.02
CA HIS A 19 20.45 10.88 6.89
C HIS A 19 19.43 11.79 6.21
N LEU A 20 19.87 12.72 5.35
CA LEU A 20 18.97 13.59 4.59
C LEU A 20 18.16 12.83 3.53
N LEU A 21 18.78 11.83 2.89
CA LEU A 21 18.15 11.07 1.80
C LEU A 21 17.33 9.89 2.29
N TYR A 22 17.82 9.19 3.32
CA TYR A 22 17.28 7.91 3.76
C TYR A 22 16.67 7.96 5.17
N GLY A 23 16.70 9.13 5.83
CA GLY A 23 16.19 9.31 7.20
C GLY A 23 17.23 9.00 8.27
N ALA A 24 17.06 9.61 9.45
CA ALA A 24 18.04 9.59 10.54
C ALA A 24 17.99 8.34 11.43
N ASP A 25 16.90 7.56 11.45
CA ASP A 25 16.83 6.32 12.24
C ASP A 25 17.51 5.18 11.47
N SER A 26 18.50 4.52 12.08
CA SER A 26 19.29 3.47 11.44
C SER A 26 18.60 2.11 11.32
N ALA A 27 17.42 1.92 11.92
CA ALA A 27 16.75 0.62 11.96
C ALA A 27 16.35 0.17 10.52
N PRO A 28 16.85 -0.99 10.05
CA PRO A 28 16.53 -1.49 8.73
C PRO A 28 15.25 -2.34 8.73
N GLY A 29 14.81 -2.73 7.54
CA GLY A 29 13.83 -3.81 7.37
C GLY A 29 12.38 -3.44 7.70
N LEU A 30 12.07 -2.16 7.94
CA LEU A 30 10.70 -1.69 8.15
C LEU A 30 9.92 -1.85 6.84
N VAL A 31 8.91 -2.72 6.82
CA VAL A 31 8.16 -3.05 5.60
C VAL A 31 6.76 -2.44 5.56
N ALA A 32 6.15 -2.15 6.71
CA ALA A 32 4.89 -1.42 6.77
C ALA A 32 4.71 -0.69 8.10
N VAL A 33 3.86 0.34 8.09
CA VAL A 33 3.40 1.06 9.28
C VAL A 33 1.92 1.30 9.12
N GLU A 34 1.15 0.97 10.14
CA GLU A 34 -0.31 1.05 10.15
C GLU A 34 -0.78 1.77 11.40
N MET A 35 -1.97 2.37 11.37
CA MET A 35 -2.54 2.98 12.56
C MET A 35 -3.02 1.89 13.54
N ALA A 36 -2.65 2.00 14.82
CA ALA A 36 -2.95 1.02 15.86
C ALA A 36 -3.63 1.66 17.07
N GLY A 37 -4.63 2.51 16.80
CA GLY A 37 -5.33 3.29 17.81
C GLY A 37 -5.15 4.80 17.63
N PRO A 38 -5.60 5.62 18.60
CA PRO A 38 -5.61 7.07 18.47
C PRO A 38 -4.23 7.72 18.59
N ASP A 39 -3.26 7.05 19.22
CA ASP A 39 -1.94 7.59 19.59
C ASP A 39 -0.81 6.58 19.37
N ARG A 40 -1.08 5.51 18.62
CA ARG A 40 -0.09 4.48 18.29
C ARG A 40 -0.12 4.11 16.82
N VAL A 41 1.02 3.63 16.34
CA VAL A 41 1.16 2.92 15.08
C VAL A 41 1.63 1.50 15.36
N ARG A 42 1.27 0.56 14.49
CA ARG A 42 1.89 -0.76 14.41
C ARG A 42 2.91 -0.74 13.30
N VAL A 43 4.14 -1.12 13.61
CA VAL A 43 5.22 -1.22 12.64
C VAL A 43 5.51 -2.70 12.38
N TYR A 44 5.68 -3.04 11.11
CA TYR A 44 6.04 -4.39 10.66
C TYR A 44 7.47 -4.37 10.14
N ARG A 45 8.33 -5.22 10.69
CA ARG A 45 9.75 -5.31 10.33
C ARG A 45 10.12 -6.73 9.92
N ARG A 46 10.92 -6.88 8.87
CA ARG A 46 11.55 -8.16 8.52
C ARG A 46 12.61 -8.55 9.53
N ASP A 47 12.58 -9.81 9.92
CA ASP A 47 13.57 -10.46 10.77
C ASP A 47 13.87 -11.85 10.21
N GLY A 48 14.86 -11.92 9.32
CA GLY A 48 15.11 -13.10 8.50
C GLY A 48 13.85 -13.51 7.75
N ASP A 49 13.39 -14.74 8.00
CA ASP A 49 12.22 -15.28 7.32
C ASP A 49 10.86 -14.90 7.93
N SER A 50 10.87 -14.16 9.04
CA SER A 50 9.66 -13.79 9.78
C SER A 50 9.38 -12.29 9.67
N THR A 51 8.14 -11.91 9.99
CA THR A 51 7.75 -10.52 10.18
C THR A 51 7.44 -10.29 11.65
N LEU A 52 8.15 -9.34 12.26
CA LEU A 52 7.86 -8.86 13.61
C LEU A 52 6.88 -7.70 13.54
N ALA A 53 5.95 -7.65 14.49
CA ALA A 53 5.03 -6.54 14.67
C ALA A 53 5.22 -5.94 16.07
N GLU A 54 5.43 -4.63 16.14
CA GLU A 54 5.52 -3.90 17.40
C GLU A 54 4.69 -2.61 17.32
N ASP A 55 4.14 -2.18 18.44
CA ASP A 55 3.41 -0.91 18.51
C ASP A 55 4.36 0.18 19.01
N ASP A 56 4.33 1.33 18.35
CA ASP A 56 5.11 2.51 18.69
C ASP A 56 4.21 3.74 18.89
N ALA A 57 4.72 4.77 19.56
CA ALA A 57 3.99 6.00 19.81
C ALA A 57 3.81 6.80 18.52
N LEU A 58 2.59 7.27 18.29
CA LEU A 58 2.27 8.27 17.28
C LEU A 58 2.18 9.63 17.96
N GLU A 59 3.07 10.53 17.58
CA GLU A 59 3.03 11.94 17.96
C GLU A 59 2.64 12.79 16.73
N PRO A 60 1.34 12.99 16.43
CA PRO A 60 0.93 13.83 15.31
C PRO A 60 1.44 15.25 15.51
N TRP A 61 1.82 15.91 14.42
CA TRP A 61 2.51 17.19 14.50
C TRP A 61 2.19 18.11 13.33
N LEU A 62 2.31 19.42 13.53
CA LEU A 62 2.28 20.41 12.45
C LEU A 62 3.28 21.53 12.70
N LEU A 63 3.57 22.30 11.65
CA LEU A 63 4.32 23.54 11.78
C LEU A 63 3.38 24.73 11.70
N ALA A 64 3.47 25.63 12.66
CA ALA A 64 2.63 26.82 12.75
C ALA A 64 3.44 28.12 12.70
N ALA A 65 2.79 29.20 12.28
CA ALA A 65 3.38 30.52 12.24
C ALA A 65 3.47 31.21 13.62
N ARG A 66 2.56 30.86 14.53
CA ARG A 66 2.38 31.46 15.85
C ARG A 66 1.81 30.45 16.86
N PRO A 67 2.10 30.58 18.17
CA PRO A 67 1.74 29.56 19.17
C PRO A 67 0.33 29.72 19.76
N GLU A 68 -0.24 30.93 19.76
CA GLU A 68 -1.44 31.28 20.55
C GLU A 68 -2.69 30.47 20.19
N PRO A 69 -3.01 30.20 18.90
CA PRO A 69 -4.18 29.41 18.54
C PRO A 69 -4.14 27.99 19.10
N TRP A 70 -2.94 27.42 19.22
CA TRP A 70 -2.72 26.05 19.67
C TRP A 70 -2.68 25.94 21.19
N ALA A 71 -2.12 26.96 21.86
CA ALA A 71 -2.08 27.03 23.32
C ALA A 71 -3.49 27.15 23.93
N ALA A 72 -4.45 27.70 23.18
CA ALA A 72 -5.84 27.81 23.59
C ALA A 72 -6.64 26.50 23.48
N LEU A 73 -6.08 25.45 22.88
CA LEU A 73 -6.77 24.19 22.67
C LEU A 73 -6.90 23.38 23.97
N ARG A 74 -8.08 22.78 24.16
CA ARG A 74 -8.34 21.88 25.31
C ARG A 74 -7.44 20.63 25.32
N SER A 75 -6.99 20.19 24.15
CA SER A 75 -6.08 19.06 24.00
C SER A 75 -4.67 19.35 24.54
N LYS A 76 -4.35 20.62 24.85
CA LYS A 76 -3.06 21.08 25.39
C LYS A 76 -1.87 20.49 24.62
N PRO A 77 -1.77 20.72 23.30
CA PRO A 77 -0.65 20.24 22.52
C PRO A 77 0.67 20.83 23.04
N ARG A 78 1.76 20.07 22.88
CA ARG A 78 3.12 20.56 23.16
C ARG A 78 3.53 21.51 22.04
N ILE A 79 4.11 22.66 22.40
CA ILE A 79 4.49 23.71 21.43
C ILE A 79 5.95 24.05 21.66
N GLU A 80 6.77 23.88 20.62
CA GLU A 80 8.22 24.09 20.66
C GLU A 80 8.62 25.11 19.58
N PRO A 81 9.30 26.22 19.93
CA PRO A 81 9.91 27.09 18.94
C PRO A 81 11.09 26.38 18.27
N LEU A 82 11.17 26.47 16.95
CA LEU A 82 12.26 25.97 16.13
C LEU A 82 13.26 27.09 15.85
N ASP A 83 14.54 26.72 15.79
CA ASP A 83 15.61 27.65 15.42
C ASP A 83 15.48 28.13 13.96
N GLY A 84 15.96 29.35 13.71
CA GLY A 84 15.96 29.97 12.38
C GLY A 84 14.84 30.98 12.14
N LEU A 85 14.81 31.53 10.92
CA LEU A 85 13.93 32.65 10.53
C LEU A 85 12.70 32.21 9.71
N HIS A 86 12.47 30.90 9.56
CA HIS A 86 11.36 30.41 8.74
C HIS A 86 10.00 30.86 9.35
N PRO A 87 9.03 31.34 8.54
CA PRO A 87 7.76 31.83 9.10
C PRO A 87 6.97 30.78 9.88
N LEU A 88 7.05 29.50 9.48
CA LEU A 88 6.50 28.37 10.23
C LEU A 88 7.58 27.85 11.18
N ARG A 89 7.65 28.41 12.39
CA ARG A 89 8.72 28.17 13.38
C ARG A 89 8.23 27.54 14.69
N PHE A 90 6.99 27.09 14.74
CA PHE A 90 6.46 26.41 15.93
C PHE A 90 6.10 24.99 15.56
N LEU A 91 6.78 24.01 16.15
CA LEU A 91 6.37 22.61 16.12
C LEU A 91 5.27 22.41 17.16
N VAL A 92 4.09 21.99 16.70
CA VAL A 92 2.95 21.70 17.56
C VAL A 92 2.72 20.20 17.52
N THR A 93 2.82 19.52 18.66
CA THR A 93 2.64 18.07 18.80
C THR A 93 1.39 17.75 19.60
N PHE A 94 0.56 16.85 19.09
CA PHE A 94 -0.73 16.48 19.65
C PHE A 94 -0.65 15.13 20.37
N PRO A 95 -1.48 14.91 21.41
CA PRO A 95 -1.50 13.64 22.13
C PRO A 95 -2.13 12.50 21.32
N THR A 96 -3.03 12.81 20.39
CA THR A 96 -3.76 11.81 19.60
C THR A 96 -4.07 12.33 18.20
N TRP A 97 -4.30 11.41 17.27
CA TRP A 97 -4.71 11.67 15.90
C TRP A 97 -6.05 12.42 15.82
N PRO A 98 -7.12 12.05 16.56
CA PRO A 98 -8.34 12.85 16.58
C PRO A 98 -8.11 14.30 17.06
N ALA A 99 -7.30 14.50 18.11
CA ALA A 99 -7.00 15.84 18.60
C ALA A 99 -6.27 16.69 17.55
N PHE A 100 -5.37 16.08 16.77
CA PHE A 100 -4.74 16.72 15.63
C PHE A 100 -5.74 17.05 14.51
N LEU A 101 -6.61 16.12 14.13
CA LEU A 101 -7.60 16.34 13.07
C LEU A 101 -8.56 17.48 13.40
N ASP A 102 -9.05 17.54 14.64
CA ASP A 102 -9.93 18.60 15.13
C ASP A 102 -9.22 19.95 15.11
N ALA A 103 -7.99 20.01 15.63
CA ALA A 103 -7.19 21.22 15.65
C ALA A 103 -6.86 21.71 14.23
N ALA A 104 -6.44 20.81 13.33
CA ALA A 104 -6.10 21.14 11.95
C ALA A 104 -7.33 21.62 11.16
N ARG A 105 -8.51 21.06 11.43
CA ARG A 105 -9.78 21.52 10.85
C ARG A 105 -10.11 22.93 11.33
N ALA A 106 -10.16 23.15 12.65
CA ALA A 106 -10.49 24.44 13.24
C ALA A 106 -9.52 25.54 12.79
N ALA A 107 -8.22 25.24 12.75
CA ALA A 107 -7.21 26.20 12.34
C ALA A 107 -7.30 26.52 10.83
N ARG A 108 -7.67 25.55 9.98
CA ARG A 108 -7.95 25.82 8.56
C ARG A 108 -9.16 26.75 8.41
N ASP A 109 -10.22 26.48 9.15
CA ASP A 109 -11.46 27.26 9.08
C ASP A 109 -11.25 28.69 9.62
N ALA A 110 -10.32 28.88 10.57
CA ALA A 110 -9.88 30.18 11.07
C ALA A 110 -8.83 30.89 10.18
N GLY A 111 -8.38 30.27 9.08
CA GLY A 111 -7.38 30.85 8.18
C GLY A 111 -5.95 30.87 8.73
N GLU A 112 -5.62 30.01 9.70
CA GLU A 112 -4.28 29.92 10.27
C GLU A 112 -3.27 29.41 9.23
N ARG A 113 -2.09 30.03 9.24
CA ARG A 113 -0.97 29.60 8.39
C ARG A 113 -0.25 28.42 9.05
N MET A 114 -0.36 27.24 8.45
CA MET A 114 0.27 26.01 8.95
C MET A 114 0.78 25.12 7.79
N PHE A 115 1.72 24.24 8.11
CA PHE A 115 2.07 23.06 7.31
C PHE A 115 1.66 21.81 8.09
N ARG A 116 1.04 20.84 7.41
CA ARG A 116 0.67 19.55 7.99
C ARG A 116 0.77 18.44 6.96
N LEU A 117 1.06 17.24 7.45
CA LEU A 117 0.85 16.00 6.71
C LEU A 117 -0.61 15.55 6.85
N ARG A 118 -1.03 14.58 6.05
CA ARG A 118 -2.42 14.09 6.05
C ARG A 118 -2.54 12.65 6.51
N SER A 119 -1.48 11.86 6.42
CA SER A 119 -1.46 10.48 6.86
C SER A 119 -0.75 10.34 8.21
N PRO A 120 -1.33 9.62 9.19
CA PRO A 120 -0.67 9.35 10.47
C PRO A 120 0.67 8.62 10.28
N VAL A 121 0.77 7.77 9.25
CA VAL A 121 2.01 7.07 8.89
C VAL A 121 3.08 8.06 8.45
N GLU A 122 2.75 9.06 7.64
CA GLU A 122 3.71 10.11 7.25
C GLU A 122 4.17 10.93 8.46
N HIS A 123 3.27 11.23 9.41
CA HIS A 123 3.67 11.89 10.66
C HIS A 123 4.69 11.07 11.43
N TYR A 124 4.43 9.78 11.61
CA TYR A 124 5.33 8.86 12.31
C TYR A 124 6.69 8.74 11.62
N LEU A 125 6.72 8.41 10.33
CA LEU A 125 7.96 8.22 9.57
C LEU A 125 8.80 9.50 9.53
N THR A 126 8.17 10.65 9.30
CA THR A 126 8.89 11.94 9.27
C THR A 126 9.44 12.32 10.65
N ARG A 127 8.66 12.09 11.73
CA ARG A 127 9.05 12.50 13.09
C ARG A 127 10.16 11.64 13.67
N THR A 128 10.15 10.34 13.35
CA THR A 128 11.13 9.36 13.82
C THR A 128 12.37 9.31 12.93
N GLY A 129 12.26 9.70 11.65
CA GLY A 129 13.33 9.52 10.68
C GLY A 129 13.47 8.07 10.19
N ARG A 130 12.49 7.21 10.51
CA ARG A 130 12.38 5.85 9.96
C ARG A 130 11.88 5.92 8.52
N THR A 131 12.36 5.00 7.68
CA THR A 131 11.93 4.86 6.29
C THR A 131 11.63 3.42 5.96
N LEU A 132 10.66 3.21 5.08
CA LEU A 132 10.33 1.88 4.61
C LEU A 132 11.47 1.32 3.76
N PHE A 133 11.70 0.02 3.88
CA PHE A 133 12.67 -0.77 3.13
C PHE A 133 14.14 -0.33 3.31
N LYS A 134 14.46 0.44 4.36
CA LYS A 134 15.84 0.82 4.66
C LYS A 134 16.73 -0.41 4.82
N GLY A 135 17.89 -0.39 4.16
CA GLY A 135 18.86 -1.47 4.20
C GLY A 135 18.43 -2.75 3.48
N MET A 136 17.32 -2.71 2.72
CA MET A 136 16.84 -3.82 1.90
C MET A 136 17.21 -3.60 0.44
N THR A 137 17.61 -4.67 -0.23
CA THR A 137 17.70 -4.77 -1.68
C THR A 137 16.34 -5.14 -2.27
N PHE A 138 16.23 -5.13 -3.60
CA PHE A 138 15.01 -5.55 -4.28
C PHE A 138 14.66 -7.02 -3.99
N ASP A 139 15.67 -7.88 -3.82
CA ASP A 139 15.51 -9.31 -3.57
C ASP A 139 15.12 -9.60 -2.11
N ASP A 140 15.40 -8.68 -1.18
CA ASP A 140 14.99 -8.80 0.22
C ASP A 140 13.48 -8.54 0.42
N VAL A 141 12.85 -7.81 -0.51
CA VAL A 141 11.41 -7.52 -0.44
C VAL A 141 10.64 -8.75 -0.91
N ARG A 142 9.75 -9.28 -0.05
CA ARG A 142 8.88 -10.39 -0.47
C ARG A 142 7.74 -9.86 -1.32
N ARG A 143 7.79 -10.16 -2.62
CA ARG A 143 6.80 -9.73 -3.59
C ARG A 143 5.96 -10.91 -4.04
N LEU A 144 4.64 -10.76 -3.99
CA LEU A 144 3.68 -11.72 -4.51
C LEU A 144 3.00 -11.14 -5.74
N GLN A 145 3.19 -11.79 -6.87
CA GLN A 145 2.44 -11.54 -8.10
C GLN A 145 1.13 -12.32 -8.04
N LEU A 146 0.01 -11.66 -8.30
CA LEU A 146 -1.33 -12.22 -8.32
C LEU A 146 -2.02 -11.87 -9.64
N ASP A 147 -2.65 -12.87 -10.23
CA ASP A 147 -3.52 -12.74 -11.41
C ASP A 147 -4.67 -13.75 -11.28
N ILE A 148 -5.87 -13.39 -11.75
CA ILE A 148 -7.05 -14.26 -11.71
C ILE A 148 -7.60 -14.53 -13.10
N GLU A 149 -8.12 -15.74 -13.30
CA GLU A 149 -8.94 -16.06 -14.46
C GLU A 149 -10.38 -16.29 -14.06
N THR A 150 -11.29 -15.78 -14.89
CA THR A 150 -12.72 -15.76 -14.61
C THR A 150 -13.53 -16.22 -15.82
N THR A 151 -14.69 -16.83 -15.58
CA THR A 151 -15.61 -17.22 -16.67
C THR A 151 -16.42 -16.05 -17.25
N GLY A 152 -16.30 -14.85 -16.67
CA GLY A 152 -16.93 -13.63 -17.14
C GLY A 152 -16.41 -12.42 -16.37
N PHE A 153 -16.58 -11.22 -16.93
CA PHE A 153 -15.99 -9.98 -16.40
C PHE A 153 -16.87 -9.22 -15.41
N ASP A 154 -18.10 -9.68 -15.20
CA ASP A 154 -19.06 -9.04 -14.29
C ASP A 154 -19.23 -9.90 -13.03
N PRO A 155 -18.57 -9.57 -11.90
CA PRO A 155 -18.59 -10.40 -10.70
C PRO A 155 -19.98 -10.47 -10.07
N SER A 156 -20.89 -9.55 -10.45
CA SER A 156 -22.26 -9.55 -9.99
C SER A 156 -23.13 -10.68 -10.58
N ARG A 157 -22.62 -11.36 -11.61
CA ARG A 157 -23.33 -12.44 -12.27
C ARG A 157 -22.94 -13.81 -11.68
N PRO A 158 -23.91 -14.68 -11.35
CA PRO A 158 -23.60 -16.00 -10.79
C PRO A 158 -22.62 -16.81 -11.63
N GLU A 159 -22.71 -16.73 -12.96
CA GLU A 159 -21.88 -17.48 -13.91
C GLU A 159 -20.46 -16.94 -14.09
N SER A 160 -20.12 -15.76 -13.56
CA SER A 160 -18.78 -15.16 -13.59
C SER A 160 -18.00 -15.60 -12.34
N GLU A 161 -17.53 -16.84 -12.33
CA GLU A 161 -16.76 -17.43 -11.25
C GLU A 161 -15.26 -17.15 -11.43
N VAL A 162 -14.54 -17.04 -10.32
CA VAL A 162 -13.09 -17.19 -10.30
C VAL A 162 -12.77 -18.67 -10.49
N ILE A 163 -11.99 -19.00 -11.51
CA ILE A 163 -11.68 -20.38 -11.87
C ILE A 163 -10.22 -20.74 -11.63
N ILE A 164 -9.31 -19.77 -11.74
CA ILE A 164 -7.88 -19.95 -11.49
C ILE A 164 -7.36 -18.70 -10.79
N VAL A 165 -6.47 -18.88 -9.83
CA VAL A 165 -5.64 -17.83 -9.27
C VAL A 165 -4.19 -18.25 -9.43
N ALA A 166 -3.41 -17.46 -10.16
CA ALA A 166 -1.99 -17.67 -10.36
C ALA A 166 -1.21 -16.80 -9.36
N LEU A 167 -0.31 -17.44 -8.61
CA LEU A 167 0.51 -16.79 -7.61
C LEU A 167 1.98 -17.04 -7.92
N ARG A 168 2.80 -15.98 -7.84
CA ARG A 168 4.26 -16.09 -7.96
C ARG A 168 4.96 -15.26 -6.89
N ALA A 169 5.81 -15.91 -6.11
CA ALA A 169 6.64 -15.28 -5.08
C ALA A 169 8.11 -15.67 -5.28
N GLY A 170 8.89 -14.76 -5.86
CA GLY A 170 10.28 -15.04 -6.23
C GLY A 170 10.37 -16.16 -7.27
N THR A 171 10.89 -17.33 -6.85
CA THR A 171 10.97 -18.56 -7.66
C THR A 171 9.83 -19.53 -7.39
N HIS A 172 9.02 -19.30 -6.36
CA HIS A 172 7.85 -20.12 -6.08
C HIS A 172 6.69 -19.69 -6.98
N GLU A 173 6.02 -20.67 -7.59
CA GLU A 173 4.81 -20.50 -8.38
C GLU A 173 3.78 -21.51 -7.89
N GLU A 174 2.54 -21.07 -7.71
CA GLU A 174 1.42 -21.95 -7.38
C GLU A 174 0.15 -21.49 -8.11
N PHE A 175 -0.67 -22.46 -8.49
CA PHE A 175 -1.97 -22.24 -9.10
C PHE A 175 -3.04 -22.79 -8.17
N LEU A 176 -4.01 -21.95 -7.82
CA LEU A 176 -5.21 -22.37 -7.12
C LEU A 176 -6.32 -22.48 -8.14
N VAL A 177 -6.96 -23.65 -8.21
CA VAL A 177 -7.92 -23.97 -9.28
C VAL A 177 -9.27 -24.29 -8.66
N LEU A 178 -10.35 -23.82 -9.31
CA LEU A 178 -11.70 -24.13 -8.88
C LEU A 178 -11.98 -25.63 -9.04
N GLU A 179 -12.14 -26.32 -7.91
CA GLU A 179 -12.54 -27.72 -7.83
C GLU A 179 -13.99 -27.83 -7.37
N ASP A 180 -14.23 -27.85 -6.05
CA ASP A 180 -15.56 -28.09 -5.47
C ASP A 180 -16.40 -26.82 -5.32
N SER A 181 -15.80 -25.74 -4.83
CA SER A 181 -16.50 -24.47 -4.63
C SER A 181 -15.58 -23.26 -4.74
N GLU A 182 -16.13 -22.14 -5.21
CA GLU A 182 -15.42 -20.87 -5.25
C GLU A 182 -15.09 -20.35 -3.83
N ALA A 183 -15.94 -20.66 -2.84
CA ALA A 183 -15.66 -20.37 -1.44
C ALA A 183 -14.33 -20.99 -0.97
N GLN A 184 -14.13 -22.28 -1.25
CA GLN A 184 -12.89 -22.97 -0.91
C GLN A 184 -11.69 -22.39 -1.66
N LEU A 185 -11.83 -22.04 -2.94
CA LEU A 185 -10.77 -21.40 -3.71
C LEU A 185 -10.33 -20.08 -3.06
N LEU A 186 -11.28 -19.26 -2.61
CA LEU A 186 -11.01 -17.97 -1.95
C LEU A 186 -10.38 -18.14 -0.56
N ASP A 187 -10.79 -19.15 0.21
CA ASP A 187 -10.16 -19.49 1.48
C ASP A 187 -8.72 -19.95 1.27
N CYS A 188 -8.48 -20.86 0.31
CA CYS A 188 -7.13 -21.30 -0.06
C CYS A 188 -6.24 -20.15 -0.53
N LEU A 189 -6.81 -19.15 -1.23
CA LEU A 189 -6.10 -17.93 -1.60
C LEU A 189 -5.70 -17.11 -0.37
N GLY A 190 -6.59 -16.96 0.61
CA GLY A 190 -6.27 -16.32 1.89
C GLY A 190 -5.14 -17.05 2.63
N GLU A 191 -5.20 -18.38 2.71
CA GLU A 191 -4.17 -19.21 3.32
C GLU A 191 -2.83 -19.11 2.60
N ALA A 192 -2.84 -19.09 1.27
CA ALA A 192 -1.65 -18.90 0.43
C ALA A 192 -0.98 -17.55 0.71
N ILE A 193 -1.73 -16.46 0.70
CA ILE A 193 -1.21 -15.11 0.99
C ILE A 193 -0.65 -15.03 2.41
N ALA A 194 -1.33 -15.62 3.39
CA ALA A 194 -0.85 -15.68 4.76
C ALA A 194 0.46 -16.48 4.88
N ARG A 195 0.54 -17.65 4.21
CA ARG A 195 1.72 -18.53 4.18
C ARG A 195 2.92 -17.86 3.51
N LEU A 196 2.71 -17.21 2.38
CA LEU A 196 3.77 -16.54 1.62
C LEU A 196 4.23 -15.24 2.28
N ASP A 197 3.37 -14.63 3.10
CA ASP A 197 3.59 -13.36 3.81
C ASP A 197 4.30 -12.29 2.96
N PRO A 198 3.71 -11.81 1.86
CA PRO A 198 4.35 -10.78 1.04
C PRO A 198 4.36 -9.39 1.69
N ASP A 199 5.43 -8.63 1.50
CA ASP A 199 5.48 -7.19 1.80
C ASP A 199 4.72 -6.39 0.73
N VAL A 200 4.77 -6.86 -0.52
CA VAL A 200 4.15 -6.23 -1.68
C VAL A 200 3.32 -7.26 -2.43
N ILE A 201 2.06 -6.95 -2.71
CA ILE A 201 1.20 -7.67 -3.65
C ILE A 201 1.16 -6.88 -4.94
N GLU A 202 1.54 -7.50 -6.04
CA GLU A 202 1.63 -6.89 -7.36
C GLU A 202 0.87 -7.70 -8.40
N GLY A 203 0.48 -7.05 -9.49
CA GLY A 203 -0.34 -7.64 -10.55
C GLY A 203 -0.65 -6.60 -11.60
N HIS A 204 -1.46 -6.94 -12.60
CA HIS A 204 -1.79 -6.01 -13.67
C HIS A 204 -3.27 -5.66 -13.65
N ASN A 205 -3.59 -4.41 -13.33
CA ASN A 205 -4.93 -3.87 -13.16
C ASN A 205 -5.67 -4.36 -11.89
N LEU A 206 -4.90 -4.72 -10.84
CA LEU A 206 -5.40 -5.18 -9.54
C LEU A 206 -6.49 -4.27 -8.95
N PHE A 207 -6.30 -2.95 -9.02
CA PHE A 207 -7.23 -1.99 -8.39
C PHE A 207 -8.60 -1.93 -9.06
N ASN A 208 -8.66 -2.21 -10.36
CA ASN A 208 -9.88 -2.02 -11.15
C ASN A 208 -10.47 -3.34 -11.65
N PHE A 209 -9.81 -4.47 -11.41
CA PHE A 209 -10.31 -5.78 -11.80
C PHE A 209 -10.16 -6.79 -10.67
N ASP A 210 -8.97 -7.34 -10.43
CA ASP A 210 -8.78 -8.53 -9.58
C ASP A 210 -9.33 -8.33 -8.16
N LEU A 211 -8.93 -7.27 -7.47
CA LEU A 211 -9.33 -7.04 -6.08
C LEU A 211 -10.84 -6.76 -5.96
N PRO A 212 -11.45 -5.85 -6.75
CA PRO A 212 -12.91 -5.68 -6.75
C PRO A 212 -13.68 -6.95 -7.12
N PHE A 213 -13.18 -7.73 -8.08
CA PHE A 213 -13.82 -8.97 -8.51
C PHE A 213 -13.82 -9.98 -7.36
N LEU A 214 -12.65 -10.26 -6.78
CA LEU A 214 -12.50 -11.18 -5.66
C LEU A 214 -13.35 -10.76 -4.45
N GLN A 215 -13.41 -9.46 -4.13
CA GLN A 215 -14.21 -8.97 -3.01
C GLN A 215 -15.72 -9.20 -3.23
N GLU A 216 -16.25 -8.90 -4.42
CA GLU A 216 -17.66 -9.13 -4.73
C GLU A 216 -17.98 -10.64 -4.77
N ARG A 217 -17.07 -11.49 -5.24
CA ARG A 217 -17.24 -12.95 -5.20
C ARG A 217 -17.22 -13.48 -3.77
N ALA A 218 -16.26 -13.07 -2.94
CA ALA A 218 -16.21 -13.45 -1.52
C ALA A 218 -17.50 -13.06 -0.79
N ARG A 219 -18.01 -11.86 -1.04
CA ARG A 219 -19.26 -11.36 -0.44
C ARG A 219 -20.47 -12.27 -0.74
N ARG A 220 -20.55 -12.88 -1.91
CA ARG A 220 -21.64 -13.81 -2.29
C ARG A 220 -21.65 -15.07 -1.45
N TRP A 221 -20.48 -15.53 -1.05
CA TRP A 221 -20.29 -16.69 -0.18
C TRP A 221 -20.33 -16.33 1.30
N GLY A 222 -20.58 -15.07 1.65
CA GLY A 222 -20.52 -14.60 3.03
C GLY A 222 -19.10 -14.60 3.61
N LEU A 223 -18.09 -14.66 2.74
CA LEU A 223 -16.69 -14.65 3.11
C LEU A 223 -16.14 -13.23 3.15
N SER A 224 -15.05 -13.08 3.88
CA SER A 224 -14.16 -11.92 3.80
C SER A 224 -12.83 -12.35 3.18
N LEU A 225 -11.99 -11.40 2.77
CA LEU A 225 -10.65 -11.69 2.26
C LEU A 225 -9.60 -11.27 3.31
N PRO A 226 -9.28 -12.09 4.33
CA PRO A 226 -8.47 -11.68 5.50
C PRO A 226 -6.96 -11.63 5.17
N TRP A 227 -6.58 -10.80 4.20
CA TRP A 227 -5.21 -10.75 3.68
C TRP A 227 -4.29 -9.84 4.49
N GLY A 228 -4.85 -9.03 5.39
CA GLY A 228 -4.07 -8.21 6.31
C GLY A 228 -3.18 -9.06 7.22
N ARG A 229 -2.00 -8.54 7.59
CA ARG A 229 -1.11 -9.21 8.55
C ARG A 229 -1.72 -9.37 9.94
N ASP A 230 -2.69 -8.54 10.28
CA ASP A 230 -3.51 -8.62 11.49
C ASP A 230 -4.80 -9.45 11.30
N GLY A 231 -4.98 -10.08 10.13
CA GLY A 231 -6.18 -10.79 9.74
C GLY A 231 -7.32 -9.90 9.24
N SER A 232 -7.13 -8.58 9.13
CA SER A 232 -8.14 -7.68 8.61
C SER A 232 -8.49 -8.00 7.15
N PRO A 233 -9.74 -7.82 6.72
CA PRO A 233 -10.12 -8.02 5.32
C PRO A 233 -9.45 -7.00 4.38
N VAL A 234 -9.28 -7.37 3.12
CA VAL A 234 -9.00 -6.42 2.03
C VAL A 234 -10.09 -5.36 2.04
N TRP A 235 -9.68 -4.11 2.17
CA TRP A 235 -10.57 -2.96 2.12
C TRP A 235 -10.46 -2.27 0.77
N ILE A 236 -11.60 -2.09 0.10
CA ILE A 236 -11.69 -1.38 -1.18
C ILE A 236 -12.49 -0.11 -0.93
N ASP A 237 -11.95 1.00 -1.40
CA ASP A 237 -12.57 2.31 -1.25
C ASP A 237 -13.91 2.36 -2.02
N GLU A 238 -14.94 2.96 -1.42
CA GLU A 238 -16.23 3.16 -2.11
C GLU A 238 -16.14 4.20 -3.23
N ARG A 239 -15.09 5.03 -3.20
CA ARG A 239 -14.91 6.17 -4.09
C ARG A 239 -13.75 5.93 -5.02
N THR A 240 -13.96 6.28 -6.29
CA THR A 240 -12.86 6.32 -7.25
C THR A 240 -11.90 7.47 -6.91
N SER A 241 -10.62 7.16 -6.94
CA SER A 241 -9.52 8.11 -6.88
C SER A 241 -8.98 8.36 -8.29
N ARG A 242 -8.06 9.31 -8.41
CA ARG A 242 -7.42 9.65 -9.69
C ARG A 242 -5.92 9.49 -9.58
N PHE A 243 -5.37 8.62 -10.40
CA PHE A 243 -3.93 8.47 -10.55
C PHE A 243 -3.45 9.36 -11.70
N LYS A 244 -2.45 10.20 -11.44
CA LYS A 244 -1.84 11.08 -12.45
C LYS A 244 -0.48 10.53 -12.86
N ALA A 245 -0.27 10.35 -14.16
CA ALA A 245 1.02 10.00 -14.76
C ALA A 245 1.27 10.92 -15.95
N GLY A 246 2.16 11.90 -15.77
CA GLY A 246 2.40 12.94 -16.77
C GLY A 246 1.10 13.67 -17.16
N PRO A 247 0.70 13.65 -18.45
CA PRO A 247 -0.56 14.23 -18.91
C PRO A 247 -1.79 13.34 -18.64
N LEU A 248 -1.60 12.05 -18.36
CA LEU A 248 -2.70 11.11 -18.15
C LEU A 248 -3.26 11.24 -16.74
N THR A 249 -4.57 11.11 -16.62
CA THR A 249 -5.24 10.98 -15.33
C THR A 249 -6.35 9.95 -15.45
N MET A 250 -6.11 8.73 -14.95
CA MET A 250 -7.12 7.67 -14.98
C MET A 250 -7.76 7.47 -13.61
N PRO A 251 -9.05 7.07 -13.59
CA PRO A 251 -9.68 6.63 -12.36
C PRO A 251 -9.10 5.28 -11.91
N TYR A 252 -9.05 5.09 -10.60
CA TYR A 252 -8.88 3.77 -10.00
C TYR A 252 -9.62 3.68 -8.68
N THR A 253 -9.93 2.48 -8.23
CA THR A 253 -10.51 2.25 -6.90
C THR A 253 -9.39 1.79 -5.95
N PRO A 254 -8.99 2.62 -4.97
CA PRO A 254 -7.96 2.23 -4.02
C PRO A 254 -8.34 0.95 -3.27
N ALA A 255 -7.33 0.12 -3.02
CA ALA A 255 -7.45 -1.05 -2.17
C ALA A 255 -6.33 -1.03 -1.13
N HIS A 256 -6.64 -1.47 0.07
CA HIS A 256 -5.73 -1.48 1.21
C HIS A 256 -5.74 -2.87 1.86
N ILE A 257 -4.54 -3.33 2.19
CA ILE A 257 -4.31 -4.63 2.82
C ILE A 257 -3.37 -4.36 4.00
N HIS A 258 -3.89 -4.47 5.22
CA HIS A 258 -3.16 -4.06 6.41
C HIS A 258 -1.77 -4.69 6.49
N GLY A 259 -0.74 -3.85 6.60
CA GLY A 259 0.65 -4.28 6.76
C GLY A 259 1.32 -4.75 5.47
N ARG A 260 0.69 -4.55 4.30
CA ARG A 260 1.19 -4.88 2.98
C ARG A 260 1.00 -3.73 2.00
N HIS A 261 1.82 -3.65 0.96
CA HIS A 261 1.67 -2.68 -0.12
C HIS A 261 1.01 -3.32 -1.33
N VAL A 262 0.22 -2.56 -2.08
CA VAL A 262 -0.34 -3.00 -3.37
C VAL A 262 0.31 -2.19 -4.49
N VAL A 263 0.95 -2.88 -5.43
CA VAL A 263 1.60 -2.28 -6.60
C VAL A 263 0.94 -2.78 -7.88
N ASP A 264 0.13 -1.91 -8.47
CA ASP A 264 -0.51 -2.21 -9.75
C ASP A 264 0.40 -1.83 -10.92
N THR A 265 0.84 -2.83 -11.69
CA THR A 265 1.71 -2.64 -12.84
C THR A 265 1.04 -1.88 -13.98
N TYR A 266 -0.29 -1.87 -14.07
CA TYR A 266 -1.03 -1.02 -15.03
C TYR A 266 -0.75 0.46 -14.76
N GLN A 267 -0.73 0.86 -13.49
CA GLN A 267 -0.35 2.20 -13.08
C GLN A 267 1.15 2.48 -13.27
N GLN A 268 2.01 1.49 -12.99
CA GLN A 268 3.46 1.65 -13.14
C GLN A 268 3.86 1.85 -14.60
N ILE A 269 3.27 1.10 -15.54
CA ILE A 269 3.63 1.23 -16.95
C ILE A 269 3.24 2.61 -17.51
N GLN A 270 2.15 3.20 -17.04
CA GLN A 270 1.73 4.56 -17.40
C GLN A 270 2.69 5.62 -16.86
N ARG A 271 3.28 5.41 -15.68
CA ARG A 271 4.35 6.27 -15.15
C ARG A 271 5.64 6.12 -15.94
N TYR A 272 5.97 4.90 -16.35
CA TYR A 272 7.15 4.60 -17.14
C TYR A 272 7.07 5.24 -18.53
N ASP A 273 5.92 5.10 -19.20
CA ASP A 273 5.67 5.60 -20.55
C ASP A 273 5.38 7.11 -20.61
N THR A 274 6.25 7.92 -19.99
CA THR A 274 6.14 9.39 -20.01
C THR A 274 6.13 10.00 -21.41
N GLY A 275 6.70 9.29 -22.40
CA GLY A 275 6.75 9.68 -23.80
C GLY A 275 5.52 9.30 -24.62
N GLY A 276 4.56 8.55 -24.05
CA GLY A 276 3.36 8.10 -24.76
C GLY A 276 3.67 7.21 -25.96
N LYS A 277 4.66 6.33 -25.84
CA LYS A 277 5.09 5.41 -26.91
C LYS A 277 4.20 4.19 -27.02
N LEU A 278 3.49 3.83 -25.94
CA LEU A 278 2.63 2.65 -25.94
C LEU A 278 1.25 2.99 -26.51
N SER A 279 0.72 2.14 -27.40
CA SER A 279 -0.61 2.32 -27.97
C SER A 279 -1.72 1.98 -26.99
N SER A 280 -1.42 1.11 -26.01
CA SER A 280 -2.34 0.63 -25.00
C SER A 280 -1.57 0.12 -23.79
N TYR A 281 -2.12 0.34 -22.60
CA TYR A 281 -1.51 -0.11 -21.34
C TYR A 281 -1.99 -1.48 -20.86
N GLY A 282 -2.88 -2.14 -21.60
CA GLY A 282 -3.28 -3.51 -21.28
C GLY A 282 -2.11 -4.48 -21.43
N LEU A 283 -1.99 -5.43 -20.52
CA LEU A 283 -0.83 -6.32 -20.36
C LEU A 283 -0.30 -6.90 -21.68
N LYS A 284 -1.19 -7.45 -22.51
CA LYS A 284 -0.80 -8.06 -23.78
C LYS A 284 -0.12 -7.07 -24.72
N ASN A 285 -0.70 -5.89 -24.91
CA ASN A 285 -0.18 -4.88 -25.83
C ASN A 285 1.11 -4.27 -25.27
N ALA A 286 1.13 -3.97 -23.96
CA ALA A 286 2.30 -3.42 -23.31
C ALA A 286 3.51 -4.36 -23.41
N ILE A 287 3.34 -5.66 -23.14
CA ILE A 287 4.42 -6.65 -23.25
C ILE A 287 4.95 -6.74 -24.68
N ASP A 288 4.07 -6.71 -25.68
CA ASP A 288 4.45 -6.82 -27.09
C ASP A 288 5.28 -5.61 -27.55
N GLU A 289 4.79 -4.40 -27.30
CA GLU A 289 5.46 -3.16 -27.71
C GLU A 289 6.76 -2.89 -26.95
N LEU A 290 6.90 -3.44 -25.75
CA LEU A 290 8.16 -3.41 -24.99
C LEU A 290 9.16 -4.49 -25.45
N GLY A 291 8.77 -5.39 -26.37
CA GLY A 291 9.61 -6.50 -26.81
C GLY A 291 9.85 -7.55 -25.73
N LEU A 292 8.91 -7.70 -24.79
CA LEU A 292 8.99 -8.63 -23.65
C LEU A 292 8.17 -9.91 -23.87
N THR A 293 7.55 -10.08 -25.04
CA THR A 293 6.79 -11.29 -25.37
C THR A 293 7.70 -12.51 -25.33
N ARG A 294 7.38 -13.47 -24.45
CA ARG A 294 8.07 -14.76 -24.42
C ARG A 294 7.75 -15.57 -25.69
N PRO A 295 8.74 -16.26 -26.29
CA PRO A 295 8.55 -16.98 -27.55
C PRO A 295 7.57 -18.16 -27.43
N ASP A 296 7.39 -18.70 -26.24
CA ASP A 296 6.54 -19.85 -25.91
C ASP A 296 5.24 -19.45 -25.19
N ARG A 297 4.89 -18.16 -25.16
CA ARG A 297 3.65 -17.68 -24.53
C ARG A 297 2.43 -18.31 -25.20
N SER A 298 1.68 -19.12 -24.44
CA SER A 298 0.36 -19.58 -24.86
C SER A 298 -0.59 -18.38 -24.98
N PHE A 299 -1.49 -18.39 -25.97
CA PHE A 299 -2.49 -17.34 -26.13
C PHE A 299 -3.89 -17.94 -26.02
N VAL A 300 -4.66 -17.38 -25.11
CA VAL A 300 -6.08 -17.64 -24.94
C VAL A 300 -6.84 -16.31 -25.13
N PRO A 301 -7.71 -16.22 -26.16
CA PRO A 301 -8.65 -15.11 -26.27
C PRO A 301 -9.59 -15.09 -25.07
N GLY A 302 -9.86 -13.90 -24.51
CA GLY A 302 -10.69 -13.76 -23.30
C GLY A 302 -12.10 -14.34 -23.43
N ASP A 303 -12.69 -14.25 -24.62
CA ASP A 303 -14.01 -14.83 -24.94
C ASP A 303 -14.01 -16.37 -25.01
N GLN A 304 -12.83 -17.01 -25.06
CA GLN A 304 -12.68 -18.46 -25.08
C GLN A 304 -12.40 -19.06 -23.70
N ILE A 305 -12.12 -18.26 -22.67
CA ILE A 305 -11.73 -18.74 -21.34
C ILE A 305 -12.81 -19.65 -20.74
N ALA A 306 -14.07 -19.21 -20.76
CA ALA A 306 -15.18 -20.00 -20.24
C ALA A 306 -15.41 -21.33 -20.99
N LEU A 307 -15.11 -21.35 -22.29
CA LEU A 307 -15.19 -22.59 -23.09
C LEU A 307 -14.03 -23.52 -22.73
N LEU A 308 -12.80 -23.02 -22.72
CA LEU A 308 -11.60 -23.81 -22.39
C LEU A 308 -11.64 -24.35 -20.97
N TRP A 309 -12.20 -23.60 -20.01
CA TRP A 309 -12.43 -24.10 -18.66
C TRP A 309 -13.24 -25.41 -18.62
N ARG A 310 -14.16 -25.59 -19.58
CA ARG A 310 -15.02 -26.77 -19.70
C ARG A 310 -14.41 -27.87 -20.58
N THR A 311 -13.54 -27.51 -21.53
CA THR A 311 -13.08 -28.44 -22.58
C THR A 311 -11.59 -28.78 -22.53
N ASP A 312 -10.74 -27.91 -21.99
CA ASP A 312 -9.28 -28.03 -21.97
C ASP A 312 -8.65 -27.15 -20.87
N ARG A 313 -8.75 -27.60 -19.61
CA ARG A 313 -8.20 -26.90 -18.44
C ARG A 313 -6.68 -26.79 -18.48
N ASP A 314 -6.00 -27.83 -18.97
CA ASP A 314 -4.53 -27.87 -19.04
C ASP A 314 -3.98 -26.76 -19.94
N ARG A 315 -4.67 -26.44 -21.04
CA ARG A 315 -4.29 -25.31 -21.89
C ARG A 315 -4.47 -23.97 -21.19
N LEU A 316 -5.51 -23.83 -20.37
CA LEU A 316 -5.76 -22.61 -19.61
C LEU A 316 -4.74 -22.42 -18.48
N LEU A 317 -4.31 -23.50 -17.82
CA LEU A 317 -3.26 -23.43 -16.78
C LEU A 317 -1.87 -23.10 -17.32
N ARG A 318 -1.61 -23.34 -18.63
CA ARG A 318 -0.36 -22.97 -19.31
C ARG A 318 -0.38 -21.53 -19.85
N TYR A 319 -1.55 -20.92 -19.97
CA TYR A 319 -1.73 -19.55 -20.46
C TYR A 319 -1.27 -18.55 -19.40
#